data_AF-A0A0S7EPM6-F1
#
_entry.id   AF-A0A0S7EPM6-F1
#
_cell.length_a   1.000
_cell.length_b   1.000
_cell.length_c   1.000
_cell.angle_alpha   90.00
_cell.angle_beta   90.00
_cell.angle_gamma   90.00
#
_symmetry.space_group_name_H-M   'P 1'
#
loop_
_entity.id
_entity.type
_entity.pdbx_description
1 polymer ?
#
loop_
_entity_poly.entity_id
_entity_poly.type
_entity_poly.pdbx_seq_one_letter_code
_entity_poly.pdbx_strand_id
1 'polypeptide(L)'
;MGKARQTESGRSKLQELFRHPLYNLPRPKLQEDDWLLRLKTDAEAEDVEKEEKANRDSDTSDSDWQSASEEEGYDEVTWTRDEETHPPWLRFHLGISRWELYDRKDLNLAQLTHYLATQRILGAVQKKGGTQLKLLVSFPNYG
;
A
#
# COMPACT_ATOMS: atom_id res chain seq x y z
N MET A 1 -28.40 -47.82 -22.49
CA MET A 1 -28.70 -46.78 -21.48
C MET A 1 -27.40 -46.07 -21.11
N GLY A 2 -27.11 -44.95 -21.78
CA GLY A 2 -25.90 -44.17 -21.52
C GLY A 2 -26.11 -43.27 -20.30
N LYS A 3 -25.27 -43.43 -19.27
CA LYS A 3 -25.14 -42.38 -18.24
C LYS A 3 -24.35 -41.23 -18.86
N ALA A 4 -25.04 -40.12 -19.12
CA ALA A 4 -24.39 -38.86 -19.43
C ALA A 4 -23.49 -38.47 -18.26
N ARG A 5 -22.17 -38.44 -18.48
CA ARG A 5 -21.24 -37.76 -17.58
C ARG A 5 -21.62 -36.28 -17.61
N GLN A 6 -22.08 -35.75 -16.48
CA GLN A 6 -22.20 -34.30 -16.34
C GLN A 6 -20.81 -33.72 -16.56
N THR A 7 -20.63 -33.03 -17.67
CA THR A 7 -19.49 -32.16 -17.88
C THR A 7 -19.70 -30.95 -17.00
N GLU A 8 -19.09 -30.93 -15.81
CA GLU A 8 -18.94 -29.73 -15.02
C GLU A 8 -18.02 -28.76 -15.78
N SER A 9 -18.61 -28.06 -16.74
CA SER A 9 -17.95 -26.98 -17.46
C SER A 9 -17.82 -25.78 -16.51
N GLY A 10 -16.58 -25.43 -16.16
CA GLY A 10 -16.17 -24.02 -16.14
C GLY A 10 -16.25 -23.24 -14.82
N ARG A 11 -16.07 -23.86 -13.65
CA ARG A 11 -15.82 -23.09 -12.42
C ARG A 11 -14.32 -22.97 -12.15
N SER A 12 -13.83 -21.73 -11.99
CA SER A 12 -12.44 -21.48 -11.62
C SER A 12 -12.20 -22.00 -10.19
N LYS A 13 -11.21 -22.89 -10.02
CA LYS A 13 -10.80 -23.41 -8.70
C LYS A 13 -10.48 -22.29 -7.71
N LEU A 14 -9.88 -21.19 -8.19
CA LEU A 14 -9.57 -20.02 -7.37
C LEU A 14 -10.85 -19.33 -6.87
N GLN A 15 -11.84 -19.19 -7.74
CA GLN A 15 -13.12 -18.60 -7.38
C GLN A 15 -13.87 -19.48 -6.36
N GLU A 16 -13.78 -20.80 -6.49
CA GLU A 16 -14.37 -21.74 -5.54
C GLU A 16 -13.68 -21.71 -4.18
N LEU A 17 -12.35 -21.61 -4.16
CA LEU A 17 -11.57 -21.44 -2.95
C LEU A 17 -12.03 -20.22 -2.14
N PHE A 18 -12.17 -19.06 -2.79
CA PHE A 18 -12.61 -17.83 -2.11
C PHE A 18 -14.09 -17.82 -1.72
N ARG A 19 -14.92 -18.65 -2.35
CA ARG A 19 -16.31 -18.89 -1.93
C ARG A 19 -16.44 -19.84 -0.74
N HIS A 20 -15.41 -20.64 -0.46
CA HIS A 20 -15.46 -21.63 0.61
C HIS A 20 -15.63 -20.96 2.00
N PRO A 21 -16.46 -21.50 2.90
CA PRO A 21 -16.72 -20.89 4.22
C PRO A 21 -15.46 -20.65 5.06
N LEU A 22 -14.46 -21.54 4.95
CA LEU A 22 -13.18 -21.38 5.66
C LEU A 22 -12.41 -20.13 5.26
N TYR A 23 -12.60 -19.63 4.03
CA TYR A 23 -12.00 -18.36 3.61
C TYR A 23 -12.85 -17.15 4.04
N ASN A 24 -14.09 -17.35 4.51
CA ASN A 24 -15.06 -16.30 4.84
C ASN A 24 -15.44 -16.28 6.32
N LEU A 25 -14.55 -16.73 7.21
CA LEU A 25 -14.78 -16.70 8.65
C LEU A 25 -14.98 -15.25 9.15
N PRO A 26 -15.88 -15.03 10.13
CA PRO A 26 -16.10 -13.70 10.68
C PRO A 26 -14.83 -13.21 11.39
N ARG A 27 -14.47 -11.97 11.13
CA ARG A 27 -13.32 -11.30 11.75
C ARG A 27 -13.78 -10.43 12.93
N PRO A 28 -12.94 -10.22 13.95
CA PRO A 28 -13.22 -9.23 14.98
C PRO A 28 -13.40 -7.85 14.34
N LYS A 29 -14.26 -7.01 14.95
CA LYS A 29 -14.41 -5.62 14.53
C LYS A 29 -13.12 -4.88 14.89
N LEU A 30 -12.56 -4.16 13.92
CA LEU A 30 -11.36 -3.35 14.11
C LEU A 30 -11.68 -2.13 14.97
N GLN A 31 -10.83 -1.86 15.97
CA GLN A 31 -10.83 -0.62 16.73
C GLN A 31 -9.82 0.38 16.12
N GLU A 32 -9.84 1.64 16.57
CA GLU A 32 -8.90 2.66 16.10
C GLU A 32 -7.44 2.25 16.34
N ASP A 33 -7.15 1.61 17.47
CA ASP A 33 -5.81 1.13 17.85
C ASP A 33 -5.36 -0.15 17.10
N ASP A 34 -6.22 -0.71 16.24
CA ASP A 34 -5.86 -1.86 15.42
C ASP A 34 -5.25 -1.45 14.06
N TRP A 35 -5.35 -0.18 13.68
CA TRP A 35 -4.74 0.34 12.45
C TRP A 35 -3.30 0.76 12.69
N LEU A 36 -2.40 0.35 11.79
CA LEU A 36 -0.98 0.70 11.92
C LEU A 36 -0.75 2.20 11.70
N LEU A 37 -1.47 2.78 10.75
CA LEU A 37 -1.41 4.18 10.37
C LEU A 37 -2.83 4.75 10.36
N ARG A 38 -2.97 6.03 10.70
CA ARG A 38 -4.25 6.76 10.63
C ARG A 38 -4.03 8.16 10.10
N LEU A 39 -5.03 8.67 9.39
CA LEU A 39 -5.06 10.07 9.03
C LEU A 39 -5.30 10.89 10.31
N LYS A 40 -4.44 11.88 10.54
CA LYS A 40 -4.59 12.80 11.67
C LYS A 40 -5.87 13.63 11.47
N THR A 41 -6.55 13.93 12.58
CA THR A 41 -7.67 14.87 12.60
C THR A 41 -7.20 16.31 12.45
N ASP A 42 -8.10 17.27 12.12
CA ASP A 42 -7.74 18.69 11.94
C ASP A 42 -6.99 19.25 13.15
N ALA A 43 -7.50 18.97 14.35
CA ALA A 43 -6.92 19.45 15.59
C ALA A 43 -5.51 18.88 15.85
N GLU A 44 -5.30 17.59 15.61
CA GLU A 44 -3.99 16.94 15.82
C GLU A 44 -2.95 17.38 14.77
N ALA A 45 -3.38 17.74 13.56
CA ALA A 45 -2.48 18.23 12.52
C ALA A 45 -1.95 19.63 12.86
N GLU A 46 -2.81 20.54 13.32
CA GLU A 46 -2.40 21.89 13.70
C GLU A 46 -1.42 21.93 14.88
N ASP A 47 -1.54 20.98 15.81
CA ASP A 47 -0.64 20.88 16.96
C ASP A 47 0.72 20.28 16.58
N VAL A 48 0.76 19.27 15.71
CA VAL A 48 2.02 18.70 15.22
C VAL A 48 2.76 19.64 14.26
N GLU A 49 2.05 20.42 13.43
CA GLU A 49 2.68 21.44 12.58
C GLU A 49 3.41 22.52 13.40
N LYS A 50 2.94 22.81 14.63
CA LYS A 50 3.63 23.71 15.56
C LYS A 50 4.86 23.04 16.17
N GLU A 51 4.79 21.75 16.50
CA GLU A 51 5.91 20.98 17.07
C GLU A 51 7.01 20.71 16.04
N GLU A 52 6.68 20.34 14.79
CA GLU A 52 7.66 20.11 13.72
C GLU A 52 8.39 21.39 13.32
N LYS A 53 7.72 22.55 13.35
CA LYS A 53 8.38 23.85 13.14
C LYS A 53 9.35 24.23 14.27
N ALA A 54 9.17 23.70 15.48
CA ALA A 54 10.08 23.91 16.60
C ALA A 54 11.28 22.93 16.57
N ASN A 55 11.11 21.73 16.00
CA ASN A 55 12.14 20.68 15.96
C ASN A 55 13.02 20.71 14.69
N ARG A 56 12.75 21.62 13.75
CA ARG A 56 13.50 21.77 12.48
C ARG A 56 14.95 22.25 12.67
N ASP A 57 15.31 22.68 13.87
CA ASP A 57 16.66 23.17 14.20
C ASP A 57 17.62 22.09 14.74
N SER A 58 17.18 20.83 14.94
CA SER A 58 18.03 19.82 15.62
C SER A 58 18.39 18.54 14.85
N ASP A 59 17.76 18.22 13.72
CA ASP A 59 17.98 16.90 13.09
C ASP A 59 18.70 16.99 11.74
N THR A 60 20.03 17.03 11.81
CA THR A 60 20.89 16.49 10.74
C THR A 60 21.47 15.16 11.21
N SER A 61 21.40 14.13 10.35
CA SER A 61 22.38 13.02 10.26
C SER A 61 21.97 11.59 10.66
N ASP A 62 20.90 11.00 10.11
CA ASP A 62 20.88 9.51 9.95
C ASP A 62 20.12 8.95 8.72
N SER A 63 19.65 9.82 7.81
CA SER A 63 19.04 9.37 6.56
C SER A 63 20.07 9.47 5.43
N ASP A 64 20.85 8.40 5.20
CA ASP A 64 21.70 8.22 4.01
C ASP A 64 20.89 8.15 2.69
N TRP A 65 19.56 8.23 2.77
CA TRP A 65 18.67 8.35 1.63
C TRP A 65 18.65 9.78 1.10
N GLN A 66 19.63 10.10 0.25
CA GLN A 66 19.54 11.25 -0.63
C GLN A 66 18.64 10.87 -1.81
N SER A 67 17.42 11.41 -1.84
CA SER A 67 16.58 11.37 -3.04
C SER A 67 17.38 12.03 -4.17
N ALA A 68 17.91 11.22 -5.08
CA ALA A 68 18.71 11.69 -6.20
C ALA A 68 17.79 12.25 -7.29
N SER A 69 17.17 13.41 -7.04
CA SER A 69 16.70 14.36 -8.06
C SER A 69 15.92 15.49 -7.40
N GLU A 70 16.41 16.71 -7.59
CA GLU A 70 15.55 17.89 -7.62
C GLU A 70 14.41 17.63 -8.61
N GLU A 71 13.17 17.53 -8.11
CA GLU A 71 11.86 17.84 -8.75
C GLU A 71 11.51 17.29 -10.16
N GLU A 72 12.43 16.75 -10.95
CA GLU A 72 12.22 16.50 -12.37
C GLU A 72 11.58 15.12 -12.60
N GLY A 73 10.25 15.12 -12.69
CA GLY A 73 9.47 13.96 -13.15
C GLY A 73 8.62 13.25 -12.09
N TYR A 74 8.64 13.74 -10.85
CA TYR A 74 7.62 13.38 -9.86
C TYR A 74 6.31 14.11 -10.15
N ASP A 75 5.20 13.47 -9.83
CA ASP A 75 3.87 14.04 -9.98
C ASP A 75 3.65 15.11 -8.89
N GLU A 76 2.88 16.14 -9.21
CA GLU A 76 2.48 17.13 -8.21
C GLU A 76 1.60 16.47 -7.14
N VAL A 77 1.94 16.67 -5.87
CA VAL A 77 1.24 16.06 -4.75
C VAL A 77 -0.12 16.73 -4.59
N THR A 78 -1.15 16.06 -5.10
CA THR A 78 -2.55 16.49 -5.00
C THR A 78 -3.35 15.68 -3.99
N TRP A 79 -2.67 14.84 -3.19
CA TRP A 79 -3.31 13.96 -2.21
C TRP A 79 -3.88 14.78 -1.08
N THR A 80 -5.20 14.73 -0.96
CA THR A 80 -5.94 15.43 0.10
C THR A 80 -6.12 14.50 1.30
N ARG A 81 -6.91 14.91 2.30
CA ARG A 81 -7.34 14.00 3.37
C ARG A 81 -8.30 12.91 2.91
N ASP A 82 -8.83 13.01 1.70
CA ASP A 82 -9.71 11.99 1.15
C ASP A 82 -8.90 10.80 0.65
N GLU A 83 -9.20 9.61 1.20
CA GLU A 83 -8.58 8.33 0.81
C GLU A 83 -8.76 8.03 -0.68
N GLU A 84 -9.80 8.55 -1.33
CA GLU A 84 -10.03 8.35 -2.77
C GLU A 84 -9.01 9.09 -3.64
N THR A 85 -8.39 10.15 -3.11
CA THR A 85 -7.35 10.93 -3.82
C THR A 85 -5.95 10.33 -3.67
N HIS A 86 -5.79 9.30 -2.84
CA HIS A 86 -4.49 8.71 -2.53
C HIS A 86 -4.05 7.71 -3.59
N PRO A 87 -2.74 7.62 -3.88
CA PRO A 87 -2.22 6.61 -4.78
C PRO A 87 -2.42 5.21 -4.19
N PRO A 88 -2.49 4.15 -5.03
CA PRO A 88 -2.77 2.80 -4.55
C PRO A 88 -1.82 2.29 -3.47
N TRP A 89 -0.55 2.69 -3.52
CA TRP A 89 0.45 2.30 -2.52
C TRP A 89 0.16 2.95 -1.16
N LEU A 90 -0.31 4.20 -1.11
CA LEU A 90 -0.61 4.90 0.15
C LEU A 90 -1.86 4.30 0.80
N ARG A 91 -2.91 4.05 0.01
CA ARG A 91 -4.12 3.35 0.47
C ARG A 91 -3.80 1.97 1.02
N PHE A 92 -2.84 1.27 0.40
CA PHE A 92 -2.36 -0.02 0.91
C PHE A 92 -1.71 0.12 2.28
N HIS A 93 -0.87 1.14 2.51
CA HIS A 93 -0.25 1.37 3.82
C HIS A 93 -1.28 1.75 4.90
N LEU A 94 -2.28 2.58 4.55
CA LEU A 94 -3.36 2.96 5.46
C LEU A 94 -4.28 1.77 5.80
N GLY A 95 -4.41 0.81 4.89
CA GLY A 95 -5.21 -0.41 5.09
C GLY A 95 -4.55 -1.48 5.98
N ILE A 96 -3.32 -1.27 6.45
CA ILE A 96 -2.61 -2.26 7.29
C ILE A 96 -3.23 -2.28 8.68
N SER A 97 -3.65 -3.46 9.12
CA SER A 97 -4.23 -3.68 10.44
C SER A 97 -3.41 -4.68 11.27
N ARG A 98 -3.71 -4.77 12.57
CA ARG A 98 -3.12 -5.75 13.50
C ARG A 98 -3.20 -7.20 13.00
N TRP A 99 -4.26 -7.54 12.26
CA TRP A 99 -4.59 -8.92 11.90
C TRP A 99 -4.17 -9.31 10.50
N GLU A 100 -4.09 -8.34 9.59
CA GLU A 100 -3.75 -8.60 8.19
C GLU A 100 -3.06 -7.39 7.54
N LEU A 101 -2.19 -7.70 6.58
CA LEU A 101 -1.49 -6.70 5.78
C LEU A 101 -2.42 -6.03 4.75
N TYR A 102 -3.44 -6.74 4.28
CA TYR A 102 -4.45 -6.25 3.35
C TYR A 102 -5.72 -7.10 3.47
N ASP A 103 -6.91 -6.52 3.26
CA ASP A 103 -8.14 -7.32 3.20
C ASP A 103 -8.17 -8.13 1.90
N ARG A 104 -8.62 -9.37 2.02
CA ARG A 104 -8.83 -10.28 0.89
C ARG A 104 -9.80 -9.74 -0.16
N LYS A 105 -10.78 -8.92 0.25
CA LYS A 105 -11.77 -8.31 -0.65
C LYS A 105 -11.37 -6.91 -1.11
N ASP A 106 -10.19 -6.44 -0.75
CA ASP A 106 -9.72 -5.12 -1.10
C ASP A 106 -9.51 -4.99 -2.62
N LEU A 107 -10.18 -4.01 -3.22
CA LEU A 107 -10.05 -3.68 -4.63
C LEU A 107 -8.73 -2.93 -4.90
N ASN A 108 -8.17 -2.26 -3.89
CA ASN A 108 -6.95 -1.50 -4.02
C ASN A 108 -5.73 -2.41 -4.30
N LEU A 109 -5.73 -3.66 -3.82
CA LEU A 109 -4.63 -4.60 -4.10
C LEU A 109 -4.47 -4.89 -5.60
N ALA A 110 -5.58 -5.03 -6.33
CA ALA A 110 -5.56 -5.21 -7.77
C ALA A 110 -5.02 -3.95 -8.48
N GLN A 111 -5.42 -2.77 -8.00
CA GLN A 111 -4.93 -1.49 -8.51
C GLN A 111 -3.44 -1.31 -8.25
N LEU A 112 -2.96 -1.61 -7.04
CA LEU A 112 -1.55 -1.55 -6.66
C LEU A 112 -0.69 -2.50 -7.48
N THR A 113 -1.15 -3.75 -7.66
CA THR A 113 -0.39 -4.74 -8.46
C THR A 113 -0.32 -4.33 -9.93
N HIS A 114 -1.42 -3.80 -10.48
CA HIS A 114 -1.42 -3.26 -11.83
C HIS A 114 -0.48 -2.06 -11.97
N TYR A 115 -0.54 -1.13 -11.01
CA TYR A 115 0.34 0.03 -10.94
C TYR A 115 1.82 -0.37 -10.89
N LEU A 116 2.22 -1.31 -10.02
CA LEU A 116 3.61 -1.79 -9.95
C LEU A 116 4.09 -2.43 -11.26
N ALA A 117 3.18 -3.00 -12.05
CA ALA A 117 3.49 -3.65 -13.32
C ALA A 117 3.58 -2.68 -14.51
N THR A 118 2.87 -1.55 -14.46
CA THR A 118 2.72 -0.64 -15.62
C THR A 118 3.33 0.74 -15.43
N GLN A 119 3.55 1.17 -14.18
CA GLN A 119 4.03 2.51 -13.90
C GLN A 119 5.47 2.69 -14.41
N ARG A 120 5.73 3.86 -14.98
CA ARG A 120 7.08 4.26 -15.40
C ARG A 120 8.01 4.31 -14.18
N ILE A 121 9.18 3.71 -14.31
CA ILE A 121 10.23 3.79 -13.29
C ILE A 121 10.95 5.14 -13.42
N LEU A 122 11.05 5.89 -12.31
CA LEU A 122 11.87 7.11 -12.25
C LEU A 122 13.31 6.81 -11.86
N GLY A 123 13.49 5.94 -10.88
CA GLY A 123 14.81 5.66 -10.31
C GLY A 123 14.95 4.21 -9.88
N ALA A 124 16.18 3.73 -9.85
CA ALA A 124 16.53 2.44 -9.28
C ALA A 124 17.87 2.51 -8.56
N VAL A 125 17.91 2.09 -7.30
CA VAL A 125 19.11 2.11 -6.45
C VAL A 125 19.38 0.72 -5.90
N GLN A 126 20.63 0.27 -5.92
CA GLN A 126 21.00 -1.01 -5.33
C GLN A 126 20.98 -0.95 -3.79
N LYS A 127 20.28 -1.90 -3.16
CA LYS A 127 20.34 -2.09 -1.71
C LYS A 127 21.70 -2.66 -1.31
N LYS A 128 22.43 -1.95 -0.44
CA LYS A 128 23.67 -2.44 0.16
C LYS A 128 23.39 -3.50 1.24
N GLY A 129 24.35 -4.39 1.50
CA GLY A 129 24.32 -5.32 2.63
C GLY A 129 23.48 -6.59 2.46
N GLY A 130 23.04 -6.93 1.24
CA GLY A 130 22.32 -8.18 0.96
C GLY A 130 23.22 -9.32 0.46
N THR A 131 22.78 -10.58 0.64
CA THR A 131 23.43 -11.77 0.04
C THR A 131 23.27 -11.82 -1.48
N GLN A 132 22.23 -11.17 -2.01
CA GLN A 132 21.89 -11.12 -3.42
C GLN A 132 21.63 -9.67 -3.85
N LEU A 133 21.73 -9.41 -5.16
CA LEU A 133 21.38 -8.12 -5.74
C LEU A 133 19.89 -7.83 -5.53
N LYS A 134 19.59 -6.68 -4.92
CA LYS A 134 18.23 -6.14 -4.76
C LYS A 134 18.24 -4.68 -5.17
N LEU A 135 17.25 -4.28 -5.97
CA LEU A 135 17.06 -2.89 -6.38
C LEU A 135 15.84 -2.33 -5.67
N LEU A 136 15.97 -1.11 -5.15
CA LEU A 136 14.83 -0.27 -4.75
C LEU A 136 14.46 0.56 -5.97
N VAL A 137 13.20 0.51 -6.35
CA VAL A 137 12.66 1.21 -7.51
C VAL A 137 11.74 2.31 -7.00
N SER A 138 11.81 3.50 -7.61
CA SER A 138 10.98 4.65 -7.28
C SER A 138 10.10 5.04 -8.46
N PHE A 139 8.87 5.45 -8.15
CA PHE A 139 7.84 5.80 -9.12
C PHE A 139 7.40 7.28 -9.03
N PRO A 140 6.74 7.85 -10.07
CA PRO A 140 6.39 9.27 -10.15
C PRO A 140 5.55 9.84 -9.01
N ASN A 141 4.67 9.04 -8.44
CA ASN A 141 3.82 9.40 -7.30
C ASN A 141 4.46 9.00 -5.96
N TYR A 142 5.80 9.06 -5.87
CA TYR A 142 6.60 8.80 -4.66
C TYR A 142 6.42 7.41 -4.05
N GLY A 143 5.96 6.46 -4.86
CA GLY A 143 5.87 5.03 -4.51
C GLY A 143 7.15 4.27 -4.76
#